data_AF-A0A2V6AY59-F1
#
_entry.id   AF-A0A2V6AY59-F1
#
_cell.length_a   1.000
_cell.length_b   1.000
_cell.length_c   1.000
_cell.angle_alpha   90.00
_cell.angle_beta   90.00
_cell.angle_gamma   90.00
#
_symmetry.space_group_name_H-M   'P 1'
#
loop_
_entity.id
_entity.type
_entity.pdbx_description
1 polymer ?
#
loop_
_entity_poly.entity_id
_entity_poly.type
_entity_poly.pdbx_seq_one_letter_code
_entity_poly.pdbx_strand_id
1 'polypeptide(L)'
;AVGMAHMFARVSASPTALALWYHFAIMFEALFILTTIDAGTRVGRFLLQDLLGNLWRPLGNTRSWLANSFASMLLVAAWGWFLYQGVIDPLGGINTLWPLFGLANQLLSVIALCLGTTLLIKMGKARYLFITVVPLLFMAVVTFSAGYMKIFSADPKIGFLSGTRSLLETGSGIANASRGADLVRQANVWRFDALVAATFLVLVLLILVGSAAEWYRLLAGRKRIKLHESEFVPLAEVAIS
;
A
#
# COMPACT_ATOMS: atom_id res chain seq x y z
N ALA A 1 -2.25 -17.64 9.82
CA ALA A 1 -2.17 -19.12 9.98
C ALA A 1 -3.37 -19.84 10.64
N VAL A 2 -3.78 -19.53 11.88
CA VAL A 2 -4.69 -20.38 12.71
C VAL A 2 -6.07 -20.65 12.09
N GLY A 3 -6.68 -19.67 11.43
CA GLY A 3 -8.00 -19.83 10.79
C GLY A 3 -8.01 -20.80 9.61
N MET A 4 -6.96 -20.79 8.76
CA MET A 4 -6.83 -21.73 7.64
C MET A 4 -6.56 -23.15 8.12
N ALA A 5 -5.72 -23.33 9.16
CA ALA A 5 -5.46 -24.64 9.75
C ALA A 5 -6.75 -25.28 10.30
N HIS A 6 -7.63 -24.51 10.96
CA HIS A 6 -8.93 -25.01 11.41
C HIS A 6 -9.90 -25.34 10.26
N MET A 7 -9.89 -24.58 9.17
CA MET A 7 -10.71 -24.87 7.99
C MET A 7 -10.27 -26.17 7.29
N PHE A 8 -8.97 -26.37 7.10
CA PHE A 8 -8.44 -27.60 6.47
C PHE A 8 -8.51 -28.83 7.38
N ALA A 9 -8.38 -28.66 8.70
CA ALA A 9 -8.57 -29.74 9.66
C ALA A 9 -10.00 -30.29 9.69
N ARG A 10 -11.01 -29.47 9.36
CA ARG A 10 -12.40 -29.95 9.21
C ARG A 10 -12.62 -30.79 7.96
N VAL A 11 -11.79 -30.61 6.93
CA VAL A 11 -11.87 -31.35 5.66
C VAL A 11 -11.01 -32.63 5.69
N SER A 12 -9.96 -32.67 6.52
CA SER A 12 -9.07 -33.82 6.65
C SER A 12 -9.18 -34.44 8.04
N ALA A 13 -9.87 -35.58 8.14
CA ALA A 13 -10.19 -36.30 9.38
C ALA A 13 -8.99 -36.97 10.10
N SER A 14 -7.76 -36.49 9.88
CA SER A 14 -6.51 -37.10 10.38
C SER A 14 -5.70 -36.11 11.24
N PRO A 15 -5.31 -36.47 12.49
CA PRO A 15 -4.48 -35.64 13.36
C PRO A 15 -3.11 -35.27 12.74
N THR A 16 -2.56 -36.14 11.88
CA THR A 16 -1.29 -35.91 11.17
C THR A 16 -1.40 -34.87 10.06
N ALA A 17 -2.59 -34.68 9.47
CA ALA A 17 -2.81 -33.64 8.46
C ALA A 17 -2.75 -32.24 9.09
N LEU A 18 -3.17 -32.09 10.35
CA LEU A 18 -3.19 -30.81 11.05
C LEU A 18 -1.77 -30.24 11.24
N ALA A 19 -0.81 -31.10 11.62
CA ALA A 19 0.59 -30.71 11.75
C ALA A 19 1.20 -30.26 10.40
N LEU A 20 0.86 -30.96 9.31
CA LEU A 20 1.30 -30.58 7.96
C LEU A 20 0.70 -29.24 7.53
N TRP A 21 -0.61 -29.04 7.71
CA TRP A 21 -1.29 -27.77 7.39
C TRP A 21 -0.79 -26.60 8.24
N TYR A 22 -0.42 -26.85 9.49
CA TYR A 22 0.18 -25.86 10.37
C TYR A 22 1.56 -25.41 9.88
N HIS A 23 2.46 -26.35 9.57
CA HIS A 23 3.79 -26.03 9.02
C HIS A 23 3.70 -25.36 7.66
N PHE A 24 2.82 -25.86 6.78
CA PHE A 24 2.57 -25.25 5.48
C PHE A 24 2.11 -23.78 5.63
N ALA A 25 1.15 -23.51 6.51
CA ALA A 25 0.65 -22.15 6.73
C ALA A 25 1.74 -21.20 7.26
N ILE A 26 2.56 -21.65 8.22
CA ILE A 26 3.66 -20.83 8.77
C ILE A 26 4.75 -20.60 7.71
N MET A 27 5.17 -21.63 6.99
CA MET A 27 6.18 -21.49 5.93
C MET A 27 5.71 -20.60 4.79
N PHE A 28 4.45 -20.76 4.36
CA PHE A 28 3.84 -19.92 3.34
C PHE A 28 3.79 -18.45 3.77
N GLU A 29 3.33 -18.18 4.99
CA GLU A 29 3.27 -16.83 5.55
C GLU A 29 4.67 -16.21 5.68
N ALA A 30 5.66 -16.98 6.15
CA ALA A 30 7.05 -16.55 6.25
C ALA A 30 7.67 -16.26 4.88
N LEU A 31 7.46 -17.14 3.88
CA LEU A 31 7.99 -16.97 2.53
C LEU A 31 7.34 -15.77 1.83
N PHE A 32 6.04 -15.57 2.03
CA PHE A 32 5.31 -14.40 1.54
C PHE A 32 5.88 -13.11 2.12
N ILE A 33 6.08 -13.06 3.44
CA ILE A 33 6.68 -11.90 4.12
C ILE A 33 8.10 -11.67 3.60
N LEU A 34 8.95 -12.71 3.53
CA LEU A 34 10.32 -12.59 3.08
C LEU A 34 10.41 -12.08 1.64
N THR A 35 9.58 -12.60 0.75
CA THR A 35 9.52 -12.18 -0.65
C THR A 35 9.05 -10.73 -0.77
N THR A 36 8.05 -10.34 0.03
CA THR A 36 7.54 -8.97 0.07
C THR A 36 8.59 -7.99 0.57
N ILE A 37 9.32 -8.34 1.64
CA ILE A 37 10.39 -7.50 2.20
C ILE A 37 11.59 -7.43 1.24
N ASP A 38 11.99 -8.52 0.59
CA ASP A 38 13.09 -8.50 -0.39
C ASP A 38 12.75 -7.60 -1.58
N ALA A 39 11.59 -7.83 -2.21
CA ALA A 39 11.13 -7.01 -3.32
C ALA A 39 10.94 -5.54 -2.89
N GLY A 40 10.35 -5.32 -1.71
CA GLY A 40 10.14 -4.00 -1.12
C GLY A 40 11.45 -3.26 -0.84
N THR A 41 12.48 -3.95 -0.33
CA THR A 41 13.81 -3.36 -0.09
C THR A 41 14.50 -3.01 -1.40
N ARG A 42 14.34 -3.85 -2.43
CA ARG A 42 14.90 -3.59 -3.76
C ARG A 42 14.27 -2.36 -4.41
N VAL A 43 12.94 -2.31 -4.46
CA VAL A 43 12.19 -1.17 -5.04
C VAL A 43 12.38 0.08 -4.19
N GLY A 44 12.29 -0.05 -2.87
CA GLY A 44 12.46 1.04 -1.91
C GLY A 44 13.81 1.71 -2.02
N ARG A 45 14.88 0.95 -2.32
CA ARG A 45 16.21 1.53 -2.57
C ARG A 45 16.19 2.47 -3.76
N PHE A 46 15.56 2.06 -4.87
CA PHE A 46 15.46 2.88 -6.06
C PHE A 46 14.61 4.14 -5.80
N LEU A 47 13.50 4.01 -5.08
CA LEU A 47 12.66 5.15 -4.68
C LEU A 47 13.40 6.12 -3.75
N LEU A 48 14.14 5.60 -2.77
CA LEU A 48 14.96 6.39 -1.86
C LEU A 48 16.07 7.12 -2.61
N GLN A 49 16.75 6.45 -3.55
CA GLN A 49 17.78 7.07 -4.37
C GLN A 49 17.20 8.15 -5.30
N ASP A 50 16.00 7.96 -5.83
CA ASP A 50 15.31 8.98 -6.64
C ASP A 50 14.97 10.22 -5.80
N LEU A 51 14.43 10.02 -4.59
CA LEU A 51 14.14 11.09 -3.64
C LEU A 51 15.42 11.82 -3.19
N LEU A 52 16.46 11.08 -2.80
CA LEU A 52 17.75 11.64 -2.39
C LEU A 52 18.48 12.29 -3.54
N GLY A 53 18.30 11.81 -4.78
CA GLY A 53 18.86 12.39 -6.00
C GLY A 53 18.30 13.77 -6.31
N ASN A 54 17.02 14.02 -5.98
CA ASN A 54 16.41 15.35 -6.06
C ASN A 54 16.96 16.33 -5.02
N LEU A 55 17.41 15.83 -3.86
CA LEU A 55 18.04 16.65 -2.82
C LEU A 55 19.54 16.88 -3.09
N TRP A 56 20.26 15.84 -3.50
CA TRP A 56 21.69 15.86 -3.79
C TRP A 56 22.08 14.88 -4.91
N ARG A 57 22.48 15.44 -6.06
CA ARG A 57 22.78 14.70 -7.31
C ARG A 57 23.71 13.48 -7.17
N PRO A 58 24.76 13.47 -6.33
CA PRO A 58 25.64 12.30 -6.16
C PRO A 58 24.94 11.09 -5.51
N LEU A 59 23.91 11.31 -4.67
CA LEU A 59 23.17 10.24 -4.00
C LEU A 59 22.13 9.55 -4.90
N GLY A 60 21.73 10.20 -6.00
CA GLY A 60 20.90 9.61 -7.04
C GLY A 60 21.66 8.72 -8.03
N ASN A 61 22.99 8.63 -7.92
CA ASN A 61 23.79 7.83 -8.84
C ASN A 61 23.70 6.33 -8.49
N THR A 62 22.79 5.63 -9.15
CA THR A 62 22.58 4.18 -9.01
C THR A 62 23.78 3.32 -9.41
N ARG A 63 24.77 3.88 -10.11
CA ARG A 63 26.03 3.20 -10.46
C ARG A 63 27.12 3.33 -9.38
N SER A 64 26.97 4.24 -8.42
CA SER A 64 27.94 4.41 -7.33
C SER A 64 27.74 3.36 -6.25
N TRP A 65 28.77 2.55 -6.00
CA TRP A 65 28.75 1.53 -4.94
C TRP A 65 28.49 2.14 -3.56
N LEU A 66 29.06 3.30 -3.25
CA LEU A 66 28.87 3.99 -1.97
C LEU A 66 27.42 4.47 -1.78
N ALA A 67 26.85 5.12 -2.81
CA ALA A 67 25.47 5.60 -2.75
C ALA A 67 24.48 4.43 -2.66
N ASN A 68 24.79 3.32 -3.33
CA ASN A 68 23.98 2.12 -3.31
C ASN A 68 24.00 1.40 -1.95
N SER A 69 25.18 1.21 -1.37
CA SER A 69 25.34 0.61 -0.04
C SER A 69 24.72 1.47 1.05
N PHE A 70 24.87 2.80 0.96
CA PHE A 70 24.26 3.73 1.91
C PHE A 70 22.73 3.68 1.86
N ALA A 71 22.12 3.78 0.67
CA ALA A 71 20.68 3.70 0.50
C ALA A 71 20.12 2.34 0.97
N SER A 72 20.84 1.25 0.70
CA SER A 72 20.47 -0.09 1.17
C SER A 72 20.52 -0.21 2.68
N MET A 73 21.61 0.25 3.31
CA MET A 73 21.79 0.21 4.76
C MET A 73 20.71 1.05 5.46
N LEU A 74 20.42 2.25 4.95
CA LEU A 74 19.38 3.11 5.49
C LEU A 74 18.00 2.46 5.42
N LEU A 75 17.69 1.80 4.30
CA LEU A 75 16.40 1.13 4.12
C LEU A 75 16.27 -0.12 5.01
N VAL A 76 17.32 -0.93 5.12
CA VAL A 76 17.34 -2.10 6.02
C VAL A 76 17.25 -1.65 7.48
N ALA A 77 17.96 -0.58 7.85
CA ALA A 77 17.86 0.01 9.19
C ALA A 77 16.45 0.54 9.47
N ALA A 78 15.77 1.14 8.48
CA ALA A 78 14.39 1.58 8.61
C ALA A 78 13.43 0.40 8.85
N TRP A 79 13.59 -0.72 8.13
CA TRP A 79 12.83 -1.94 8.41
C TRP A 79 13.12 -2.51 9.81
N GLY A 80 14.38 -2.53 10.23
CA GLY A 80 14.77 -2.97 11.57
C GLY A 80 14.19 -2.10 12.67
N TRP A 81 14.22 -0.77 12.49
CA TRP A 81 13.59 0.19 13.39
C TRP A 81 12.07 -0.02 13.46
N PHE A 82 11.43 -0.22 12.32
CA PHE A 82 9.99 -0.48 12.25
C PHE A 82 9.60 -1.76 13.00
N LEU A 83 10.40 -2.83 12.86
CA LEU A 83 10.21 -4.08 13.61
C LEU A 83 10.40 -3.85 15.11
N TYR A 84 11.45 -3.13 15.51
CA TYR A 84 11.72 -2.81 16.91
C TYR A 84 10.56 -2.02 17.56
N GLN A 85 10.04 -1.01 16.87
CA GLN A 85 8.87 -0.25 17.31
C GLN A 85 7.61 -1.12 17.39
N GLY A 86 7.41 -2.02 16.42
CA GLY A 86 6.30 -2.97 16.42
C GLY A 86 6.31 -3.95 17.60
N VAL A 87 7.50 -4.33 18.08
CA VAL A 87 7.66 -5.27 19.21
C VAL A 87 7.52 -4.57 20.57
N ILE A 88 8.05 -3.35 20.70
CA ILE A 88 8.11 -2.66 21.99
C ILE A 88 6.84 -1.89 22.32
N ASP A 89 6.01 -1.50 21.34
CA ASP A 89 4.80 -0.74 21.62
C ASP A 89 3.70 -1.62 22.26
N PRO A 90 3.42 -1.48 23.57
CA PRO A 90 2.45 -2.32 24.29
C PRO A 90 1.00 -2.15 23.79
N LEU A 91 0.72 -1.11 23.00
CA LEU A 91 -0.62 -0.79 22.49
C LEU A 91 -0.84 -1.25 21.05
N GLY A 92 0.16 -1.92 20.46
CA GLY A 92 0.05 -2.59 19.17
C GLY A 92 0.26 -1.65 17.99
N GLY A 93 1.49 -1.13 17.81
CA GLY A 93 1.88 -0.39 16.61
C GLY A 93 1.57 -1.15 15.31
N ILE A 94 1.68 -2.48 15.30
CA ILE A 94 1.29 -3.32 14.15
C ILE A 94 -0.23 -3.27 13.88
N ASN A 95 -1.05 -3.20 14.94
CA ASN A 95 -2.51 -3.19 14.82
C ASN A 95 -3.03 -1.85 14.28
N THR A 96 -2.35 -0.74 14.55
CA THR A 96 -2.72 0.58 14.01
C THR A 96 -2.33 0.73 12.53
N LEU A 97 -1.28 0.03 12.09
CA LEU A 97 -0.82 0.01 10.70
C LEU A 97 -1.71 -0.85 9.78
N TRP A 98 -2.39 -1.86 10.32
CA TRP A 98 -3.17 -2.79 9.51
C TRP A 98 -4.29 -2.12 8.69
N PRO A 99 -5.10 -1.19 9.25
CA PRO A 99 -6.06 -0.42 8.47
C PRO A 99 -5.41 0.44 7.36
N LEU A 100 -4.24 1.02 7.62
CA LEU A 100 -3.51 1.82 6.61
C LEU A 100 -2.99 0.95 5.47
N PHE A 101 -2.47 -0.23 5.78
CA PHE A 101 -2.03 -1.20 4.77
C PHE A 101 -3.18 -1.61 3.85
N GLY A 102 -4.35 -1.94 4.43
CA GLY A 102 -5.55 -2.26 3.67
C GLY A 102 -5.99 -1.12 2.75
N LEU A 103 -6.02 0.11 3.27
CA LEU A 103 -6.37 1.30 2.49
C LEU A 103 -5.37 1.54 1.34
N ALA A 104 -4.07 1.48 1.62
CA ALA A 104 -3.01 1.72 0.64
C ALA A 104 -3.07 0.74 -0.54
N ASN A 105 -3.30 -0.56 -0.28
CA ASN A 105 -3.41 -1.56 -1.35
C ASN A 105 -4.60 -1.32 -2.27
N GLN A 106 -5.74 -0.90 -1.71
CA GLN A 106 -6.91 -0.58 -2.51
C GLN A 106 -6.69 0.68 -3.34
N LEU A 107 -6.04 1.71 -2.78
CA LEU A 107 -5.68 2.93 -3.50
C LEU A 107 -4.66 2.65 -4.61
N LEU A 108 -3.70 1.75 -4.41
CA LEU A 108 -2.79 1.30 -5.46
C LEU A 108 -3.54 0.62 -6.60
N SER A 109 -4.59 -0.15 -6.30
CA SER A 109 -5.45 -0.77 -7.32
C SER A 109 -6.15 0.29 -8.17
N VAL A 110 -6.62 1.39 -7.56
CA VAL A 110 -7.19 2.54 -8.29
C VAL A 110 -6.17 3.15 -9.25
N ILE A 111 -4.93 3.36 -8.80
CA ILE A 111 -3.84 3.90 -9.66
C ILE A 111 -3.53 2.93 -10.81
N ALA A 112 -3.42 1.63 -10.53
CA ALA A 112 -3.13 0.61 -11.54
C ALA A 112 -4.23 0.56 -12.63
N LEU A 113 -5.50 0.65 -12.23
CA LEU A 113 -6.62 0.70 -13.16
C LEU A 113 -6.67 2.01 -13.95
N CYS A 114 -6.27 3.14 -13.35
CA CYS A 114 -6.09 4.40 -14.10
C CYS A 114 -5.00 4.27 -15.17
N LEU A 115 -3.86 3.67 -14.81
CA LEU A 115 -2.77 3.43 -15.75
C LEU A 115 -3.22 2.51 -16.89
N GLY A 116 -3.87 1.38 -16.56
CA GLY A 116 -4.41 0.44 -17.55
C GLY A 116 -5.41 1.10 -18.51
N THR A 117 -6.32 1.92 -17.98
CA THR A 117 -7.27 2.70 -18.80
C THR A 117 -6.52 3.65 -19.74
N THR A 118 -5.50 4.35 -19.23
CA THR A 118 -4.67 5.27 -20.02
C THR A 118 -3.97 4.56 -21.17
N LEU A 119 -3.39 3.39 -20.92
CA LEU A 119 -2.71 2.57 -21.93
C LEU A 119 -3.70 2.10 -23.01
N LEU A 120 -4.88 1.60 -22.65
CA LEU A 120 -5.89 1.18 -23.62
C LEU A 120 -6.32 2.32 -24.56
N ILE A 121 -6.47 3.54 -24.02
CA ILE A 121 -6.79 4.72 -24.83
C ILE A 121 -5.64 5.03 -25.79
N LYS A 122 -4.39 5.02 -25.31
CA LYS A 122 -3.20 5.29 -26.15
C LYS A 122 -3.00 4.25 -27.25
N MET A 123 -3.36 2.99 -27.00
CA MET A 123 -3.33 1.92 -28.00
C MET A 123 -4.49 1.97 -29.02
N GLY A 124 -5.36 2.98 -28.95
CA GLY A 124 -6.55 3.10 -29.81
C GLY A 124 -7.63 2.04 -29.53
N LYS A 125 -7.51 1.30 -28.42
CA LYS A 125 -8.39 0.19 -28.04
C LYS A 125 -9.62 0.67 -27.27
N ALA A 126 -10.25 1.74 -27.76
CA ALA A 126 -11.32 2.45 -27.04
C ALA A 126 -12.53 1.55 -26.68
N ARG A 127 -12.84 0.57 -27.54
CA ARG A 127 -13.92 -0.41 -27.34
C ARG A 127 -13.77 -1.28 -26.09
N TYR A 128 -12.56 -1.40 -25.53
CA TYR A 128 -12.28 -2.26 -24.37
C TYR A 128 -12.16 -1.48 -23.05
N LEU A 129 -12.43 -0.16 -23.04
CA LEU A 129 -12.30 0.67 -21.84
C LEU A 129 -13.14 0.14 -20.67
N PHE A 130 -14.32 -0.41 -20.94
CA PHE A 130 -15.22 -0.89 -19.89
C PHE A 130 -14.55 -1.94 -18.97
N ILE A 131 -13.60 -2.72 -19.48
CA ILE A 131 -12.86 -3.75 -18.73
C ILE A 131 -12.04 -3.13 -17.59
N THR A 132 -11.55 -1.90 -17.78
CA THR A 132 -10.73 -1.19 -16.79
C THR A 132 -11.53 -0.15 -16.02
N VAL A 133 -12.43 0.57 -16.69
CA VAL A 133 -13.23 1.65 -16.09
C VAL A 133 -14.29 1.13 -15.11
N VAL A 134 -14.96 0.01 -15.40
CA VAL A 134 -16.00 -0.52 -14.49
C VAL A 134 -15.39 -0.95 -13.15
N PRO A 135 -14.33 -1.78 -13.11
CA PRO A 135 -13.63 -2.08 -11.85
C PRO A 135 -13.03 -0.83 -11.19
N LEU A 136 -12.54 0.14 -11.98
CA LEU A 136 -11.99 1.39 -11.45
C LEU A 136 -13.04 2.17 -10.66
N LEU A 137 -14.23 2.35 -11.22
CA LEU A 137 -15.33 3.07 -10.56
C LEU A 137 -15.77 2.36 -9.29
N PHE A 138 -15.90 1.03 -9.34
CA PHE A 138 -16.23 0.24 -8.16
C PHE A 138 -15.19 0.41 -7.05
N MET A 139 -13.91 0.21 -7.38
CA MET A 139 -12.81 0.36 -6.42
C MET A 139 -12.73 1.79 -5.88
N ALA A 140 -12.86 2.80 -6.74
CA ALA A 140 -12.87 4.19 -6.29
C ALA A 140 -14.01 4.44 -5.30
N VAL A 141 -15.25 4.07 -5.63
CA VAL A 141 -16.40 4.30 -4.73
C VAL A 141 -16.19 3.60 -3.39
N VAL A 142 -15.83 2.32 -3.39
CA VAL A 142 -15.66 1.54 -2.15
C VAL A 142 -14.50 2.07 -1.31
N THR A 143 -13.34 2.32 -1.93
CA THR A 143 -12.13 2.75 -1.23
C THR A 143 -12.22 4.17 -0.70
N PHE A 144 -12.76 5.11 -1.49
CA PHE A 144 -12.97 6.49 -1.01
C PHE A 144 -14.03 6.54 0.10
N SER A 145 -15.11 5.77 -0.01
CA SER A 145 -16.14 5.70 1.05
C SER A 145 -15.58 5.10 2.34
N ALA A 146 -14.84 3.98 2.23
CA ALA A 146 -14.20 3.35 3.39
C ALA A 146 -13.14 4.26 4.02
N GLY A 147 -12.32 4.93 3.21
CA GLY A 147 -11.33 5.90 3.67
C GLY A 147 -11.96 7.08 4.41
N TYR A 148 -13.06 7.63 3.86
CA TYR A 148 -13.83 8.68 4.52
C TYR A 148 -14.38 8.23 5.87
N MET A 149 -15.01 7.05 5.93
CA MET A 149 -15.51 6.48 7.19
C MET A 149 -14.37 6.25 8.19
N LYS A 150 -13.21 5.77 7.75
CA LYS A 150 -12.07 5.50 8.64
C LYS A 150 -11.50 6.77 9.27
N ILE A 151 -11.59 7.91 8.59
CA ILE A 151 -11.11 9.20 9.12
C ILE A 151 -12.18 9.88 9.98
N PHE A 152 -13.42 9.97 9.46
CA PHE A 152 -14.45 10.87 10.00
C PHE A 152 -15.61 10.18 10.72
N SER A 153 -15.68 8.84 10.78
CA SER A 153 -16.79 8.17 11.46
C SER A 153 -16.89 8.59 12.93
N ALA A 154 -18.12 8.82 13.39
CA ALA A 154 -18.41 9.18 14.77
C ALA A 154 -18.15 8.02 15.76
N ASP A 155 -18.19 6.77 15.28
CA ASP A 155 -17.90 5.60 16.11
C ASP A 155 -16.38 5.50 16.39
N PRO A 156 -15.93 5.58 17.67
CA PRO A 156 -14.53 5.47 18.04
C PRO A 156 -13.84 4.17 17.61
N LYS A 157 -14.59 3.10 17.34
CA LYS A 157 -14.03 1.83 16.86
C LYS A 157 -13.66 1.90 15.38
N ILE A 158 -14.31 2.79 14.63
CA ILE A 158 -14.16 2.90 13.18
C ILE A 158 -13.31 4.11 12.84
N GLY A 159 -13.65 5.29 13.36
CA GLY A 159 -13.02 6.56 13.02
C GLY A 159 -11.75 6.84 13.82
N PHE A 160 -10.67 7.24 13.13
CA PHE A 160 -9.43 7.63 13.78
C PHE A 160 -9.61 8.89 14.64
N LEU A 161 -10.33 9.91 14.14
CA LEU A 161 -10.51 11.17 14.88
C LEU A 161 -11.40 11.01 16.12
N SER A 162 -12.48 10.24 16.02
CA SER A 162 -13.36 9.92 17.16
C SER A 162 -12.66 9.00 18.17
N GLY A 163 -11.90 8.01 17.68
CA GLY A 163 -11.05 7.15 18.47
C GLY A 163 -10.00 7.90 19.28
N THR A 164 -9.29 8.83 18.64
CA THR A 164 -8.36 9.75 19.31
C THR A 164 -9.03 10.49 20.47
N ARG A 165 -10.24 11.05 20.26
CA ARG A 165 -10.95 11.79 21.33
C ARG A 165 -11.28 10.87 22.50
N SER A 166 -11.83 9.69 22.23
CA SER A 166 -12.16 8.70 23.27
C SER A 166 -10.93 8.24 24.06
N LEU A 167 -9.79 8.03 23.38
CA LEU A 167 -8.53 7.65 24.01
C LEU A 167 -7.98 8.76 24.91
N LEU A 168 -8.10 10.04 24.52
CA LEU A 168 -7.67 11.17 25.34
C LEU A 168 -8.55 11.36 26.58
N GLU A 169 -9.87 11.25 26.42
CA GLU A 169 -10.82 11.32 27.54
C GLU A 169 -10.54 10.20 28.55
N THR A 170 -10.41 8.96 28.06
CA THR A 170 -10.09 7.80 28.90
C THR A 170 -8.72 7.93 29.56
N GLY A 171 -7.71 8.41 28.83
CA GLY A 171 -6.36 8.60 29.35
C GLY A 171 -6.26 9.63 30.47
N SER A 172 -7.10 10.67 30.43
CA SER A 172 -7.17 11.70 31.47
C SER A 172 -7.88 11.25 32.76
N GLY A 173 -8.74 10.23 32.68
CA GLY A 173 -9.53 9.72 33.80
C GLY A 173 -8.92 8.54 34.56
N ILE A 174 -7.78 8.00 34.10
CA ILE A 174 -7.15 6.82 34.72
C ILE A 174 -6.16 7.25 35.80
N ALA A 175 -6.32 6.70 37.02
CA ALA A 175 -5.44 6.97 38.16
C ALA A 175 -3.99 6.48 37.96
N ASN A 176 -3.78 5.49 37.09
CA ASN A 176 -2.45 4.99 36.77
C ASN A 176 -1.78 5.85 35.68
N ALA A 177 -0.80 6.66 36.07
CA ALA A 177 -0.09 7.59 35.20
C ALA A 177 0.60 6.92 34.00
N SER A 178 1.15 5.71 34.13
CA SER A 178 1.83 5.02 33.01
C SER A 178 0.82 4.59 31.94
N ARG A 179 -0.31 4.03 32.37
CA ARG A 179 -1.41 3.62 31.49
C ARG A 179 -2.10 4.81 30.82
N GLY A 180 -2.23 5.92 31.53
CA GLY A 180 -2.74 7.18 30.94
C GLY A 180 -1.81 7.72 29.85
N ALA A 181 -0.50 7.75 30.09
CA ALA A 181 0.50 8.19 29.10
C ALA A 181 0.50 7.32 27.84
N ASP A 182 0.34 6.01 28.00
CA ASP A 182 0.19 5.05 26.89
C ASP A 182 -1.02 5.39 26.00
N LEU A 183 -2.21 5.60 26.58
CA LEU A 183 -3.41 5.96 25.80
C LEU A 183 -3.26 7.29 25.06
N VAL A 184 -2.60 8.28 25.66
CA VAL A 184 -2.29 9.55 25.00
C VAL A 184 -1.33 9.34 23.82
N ARG A 185 -0.31 8.48 23.98
CA ARG A 185 0.58 8.10 22.87
C ARG A 185 -0.21 7.47 21.72
N GLN A 186 -1.10 6.52 22.03
CA GLN A 186 -1.95 5.87 21.03
C GLN A 186 -2.88 6.86 20.32
N ALA A 187 -3.44 7.82 21.05
CA ALA A 187 -4.27 8.87 20.47
C ALA A 187 -3.51 9.71 19.44
N ASN A 188 -2.23 10.00 19.70
CA ASN A 188 -1.36 10.72 18.78
C ASN A 188 -0.98 9.88 17.54
N VAL A 189 -0.76 8.58 17.71
CA VAL A 189 -0.57 7.66 16.57
C VAL A 189 -1.80 7.67 15.67
N TRP A 190 -3.02 7.58 16.22
CA TRP A 190 -4.25 7.60 15.40
C TRP A 190 -4.47 8.94 14.68
N ARG A 191 -4.04 10.06 15.27
CA ARG A 191 -4.02 11.37 14.58
C ARG A 191 -3.08 11.36 13.39
N PHE A 192 -1.89 10.80 13.57
CA PHE A 192 -0.91 10.66 12.51
C PHE A 192 -1.44 9.74 11.40
N ASP A 193 -2.04 8.60 11.76
CA ASP A 193 -2.64 7.66 10.81
C ASP A 193 -3.79 8.31 10.03
N ALA A 194 -4.62 9.14 10.68
CA ALA A 194 -5.66 9.91 10.01
C ALA A 194 -5.08 10.89 8.97
N LEU A 195 -3.98 11.57 9.31
CA LEU A 195 -3.29 12.49 8.40
C LEU A 195 -2.71 11.74 7.19
N VAL A 196 -2.06 10.59 7.43
CA VAL A 196 -1.49 9.75 6.37
C VAL A 196 -2.59 9.22 5.45
N ALA A 197 -3.68 8.69 6.01
CA ALA A 197 -4.83 8.21 5.25
C ALA A 197 -5.46 9.32 4.39
N ALA A 198 -5.66 10.51 4.98
CA ALA A 198 -6.19 11.67 4.25
C ALA A 198 -5.27 12.08 3.09
N THR A 199 -3.95 12.08 3.34
CA THR A 199 -2.94 12.41 2.31
C THR A 199 -3.00 11.42 1.15
N PHE A 200 -3.05 10.12 1.43
CA PHE A 200 -3.17 9.10 0.38
C PHE A 200 -4.45 9.25 -0.45
N LEU A 201 -5.59 9.49 0.21
CA LEU A 201 -6.86 9.72 -0.49
C LEU A 201 -6.78 10.94 -1.41
N VAL A 202 -6.24 12.07 -0.92
CA VAL A 202 -6.09 13.29 -1.72
C VAL A 202 -5.17 13.06 -2.92
N LEU A 203 -3.99 12.45 -2.71
CA LEU A 203 -3.05 12.17 -3.79
C LEU A 203 -3.66 11.28 -4.88
N VAL A 204 -4.34 10.20 -4.48
CA VAL A 204 -4.98 9.29 -5.43
C VAL A 204 -6.16 9.96 -6.12
N LEU A 205 -6.91 10.82 -5.43
CA LEU A 205 -7.97 11.60 -6.05
C LEU A 205 -7.43 12.53 -7.14
N LEU A 206 -6.31 13.21 -6.86
CA LEU A 206 -5.64 14.05 -7.85
C LEU A 206 -5.18 13.25 -9.08
N ILE A 207 -4.63 12.05 -8.86
CA ILE A 207 -4.25 11.14 -9.96
C ILE A 207 -5.49 10.71 -10.75
N LEU A 208 -6.58 10.34 -10.09
CA LEU A 208 -7.82 9.91 -10.73
C LEU A 208 -8.43 11.03 -11.58
N VAL A 209 -8.52 12.24 -11.03
CA VAL A 209 -9.03 13.43 -11.74
C VAL A 209 -8.10 13.81 -12.90
N GLY A 210 -6.78 13.82 -12.67
CA GLY A 210 -5.78 14.08 -13.71
C GLY A 210 -5.84 13.06 -14.85
N SER A 211 -6.01 11.78 -14.52
CA SER A 211 -6.17 10.71 -15.50
C SER A 211 -7.47 10.86 -16.29
N ALA A 212 -8.60 11.11 -15.61
CA ALA A 212 -9.88 11.34 -16.27
C ALA A 212 -9.84 12.55 -17.22
N ALA A 213 -9.20 13.65 -16.81
CA ALA A 213 -9.02 14.83 -17.65
C ALA A 213 -8.15 14.52 -18.88
N GLU A 214 -7.09 13.73 -18.73
CA GLU A 214 -6.26 13.28 -19.85
C GLU A 214 -7.03 12.37 -20.81
N TRP A 215 -7.82 11.42 -20.30
CA TRP A 215 -8.67 10.54 -21.11
C TRP A 215 -9.68 11.33 -21.93
N TYR A 216 -10.34 12.32 -21.31
CA TYR A 216 -11.25 13.22 -22.01
C TYR A 216 -10.55 13.96 -23.16
N ARG A 217 -9.35 14.50 -22.92
CA ARG A 217 -8.57 15.21 -23.95
C ARG A 217 -8.14 14.29 -25.11
N LEU A 218 -7.75 13.06 -24.81
CA LEU A 218 -7.35 12.06 -25.80
C LEU A 218 -8.53 11.58 -26.64
N LEU A 219 -9.67 11.27 -26.00
CA LEU A 219 -10.89 10.82 -26.70
C LEU A 219 -11.56 11.95 -27.49
N ALA A 220 -11.47 13.20 -27.02
CA ALA A 220 -11.99 14.37 -27.74
C ALA A 220 -11.06 14.85 -28.88
N GLY A 221 -9.96 14.14 -29.17
CA GLY A 221 -9.03 14.48 -30.26
C GLY A 221 -8.22 15.77 -30.04
N ARG A 222 -8.25 16.36 -28.83
CA ARG A 222 -7.59 17.64 -28.51
C ARG A 222 -6.08 17.51 -28.24
N LYS A 223 -5.55 16.28 -28.21
CA LYS A 223 -4.12 16.00 -27.96
C LYS A 223 -3.66 14.86 -28.88
N ARG A 224 -2.56 15.05 -29.60
CA ARG A 224 -1.93 13.98 -30.41
C ARG A 224 -1.31 12.94 -29.48
N ILE A 225 -1.58 11.67 -29.76
CA ILE A 225 -1.02 10.53 -29.03
C ILE A 225 0.49 10.47 -29.34
N LYS A 226 1.34 10.85 -28.37
CA LYS A 226 2.79 10.58 -28.43
C LYS A 226 3.07 9.28 -27.68
N LEU A 227 3.26 8.20 -28.44
CA LEU A 227 3.72 6.92 -27.91
C LEU A 227 5.25 7.01 -27.70
N HIS A 228 5.71 6.62 -26.51
CA HIS A 228 7.15 6.38 -26.23
C HIS A 228 7.42 4.87 -26.08
N GLU A 229 6.43 4.05 -26.44
CA GLU A 229 6.53 2.59 -26.42
C GLU A 229 7.33 2.15 -27.65
N SER A 230 8.18 1.14 -27.48
CA SER A 230 8.84 0.49 -28.60
C SER A 230 7.79 -0.13 -29.52
N GLU A 231 8.04 -0.06 -30.83
CA GLU A 231 7.17 -0.67 -31.83
C GLU A 231 6.94 -2.16 -31.52
N PHE A 232 5.71 -2.63 -31.70
CA PHE A 232 5.37 -4.03 -31.48
C PHE A 232 6.09 -4.89 -32.51
N VAL A 233 7.04 -5.71 -32.08
CA VAL A 233 7.71 -6.69 -32.94
C VAL A 233 7.00 -8.04 -32.81
N PRO A 234 6.36 -8.55 -33.88
CA PRO A 234 5.80 -9.90 -33.89
C PRO A 234 6.90 -10.94 -33.69
N LEU A 235 6.64 -11.98 -32.88
CA LEU A 235 7.58 -13.10 -32.66
C LEU A 235 8.01 -13.81 -33.96
N ALA A 236 7.21 -13.70 -35.02
CA ALA A 236 7.54 -14.22 -36.35
C ALA A 236 8.73 -13.51 -37.00
N GLU A 237 8.95 -12.22 -36.71
CA GLU A 237 10.09 -11.45 -37.28
C GLU A 237 11.39 -11.73 -36.52
N VAL A 238 11.31 -12.00 -35.21
CA VAL A 238 12.48 -12.38 -34.39
C VAL A 238 13.02 -13.76 -34.76
N ALA A 239 12.17 -14.65 -35.30
CA ALA A 239 12.60 -15.98 -35.74
C ALA A 239 13.34 -15.98 -37.09
N ILE A 240 13.37 -14.85 -37.80
CA ILE A 240 13.96 -14.70 -39.14
C ILE A 240 15.27 -13.89 -39.10
N SER A 241 15.60 -13.26 -37.96
CA SER A 241 16.86 -12.53 -37.70
C SER A 241 17.85 -13.36 -36.89
#